data_AF-A0AAE3I271-F1
#
_entry.id   AF-A0AAE3I271-F1
#
_cell.length_a   1.000
_cell.length_b   1.000
_cell.length_c   1.000
_cell.angle_alpha   90.00
_cell.angle_beta   90.00
_cell.angle_gamma   90.00
#
_symmetry.space_group_name_H-M   'P 1'
#
loop_
_entity.id
_entity.type
_entity.pdbx_description
1 polymer ?
#
loop_
_entity_poly.entity_id
_entity_poly.type
_entity_poly.pdbx_seq_one_letter_code
_entity_poly.pdbx_strand_id
1 'polypeptide(L)'
;MNQRLMTEADLYRVTKLKQNAARVRWFLMNFGVRPVQSADGSLTLTWGAYEIMQARRAGGMTPTHDAHAAARPKLVRVGRAA
;
A
#
# COMPACT_ATOMS: atom_id res chain seq x y z
N MET A 1 -7.73 4.35 14.73
CA MET A 1 -6.85 3.62 13.78
C MET A 1 -5.62 3.13 14.54
N ASN A 2 -5.34 1.83 14.50
CA ASN A 2 -4.15 1.26 15.15
C ASN A 2 -2.89 1.53 14.31
N GLN A 3 -1.94 2.30 14.81
CA GLN A 3 -0.70 2.66 14.09
C GLN A 3 0.43 1.64 14.26
N ARG A 4 0.20 0.54 14.97
CA ARG A 4 1.19 -0.52 15.16
C ARG A 4 1.58 -1.14 13.82
N LEU A 5 2.88 -1.19 13.53
CA LEU A 5 3.45 -1.91 12.39
C LEU A 5 3.21 -3.42 12.55
N MET A 6 2.83 -4.06 11.45
CA MET A 6 2.73 -5.51 11.36
C MET A 6 4.13 -6.09 11.33
N THR A 7 4.38 -7.02 12.24
CA THR A 7 5.60 -7.83 12.22
C THR A 7 5.54 -8.86 11.09
N GLU A 8 6.66 -9.48 10.78
CA GLU A 8 6.68 -10.61 9.84
C GLU A 8 5.78 -11.78 10.28
N ALA A 9 5.69 -12.04 11.59
CA ALA A 9 4.78 -13.03 12.14
C ALA A 9 3.31 -12.65 11.92
N ASP A 10 2.96 -11.37 12.04
CA ASP A 10 1.62 -10.86 11.76
C ASP A 10 1.26 -11.00 10.28
N LEU A 11 2.20 -10.63 9.40
CA LEU A 11 2.04 -10.78 7.94
C LEU A 11 1.87 -12.25 7.56
N TYR A 12 2.62 -13.16 8.17
CA TYR A 12 2.43 -14.60 7.99
C TYR A 12 1.08 -15.07 8.54
N ARG A 13 0.62 -14.55 9.67
CA ARG A 13 -0.69 -14.93 10.25
C ARG A 13 -1.84 -14.59 9.30
N VAL A 14 -1.79 -13.42 8.66
CA VAL A 14 -2.82 -12.93 7.74
C VAL A 14 -2.74 -13.61 6.37
N THR A 15 -1.54 -13.68 5.79
CA THR A 15 -1.38 -14.14 4.39
C THR A 15 -1.13 -15.64 4.28
N LYS A 16 -0.61 -16.27 5.34
CA LYS A 16 -0.05 -17.64 5.36
C LYS A 16 1.13 -17.84 4.40
N LEU A 17 1.78 -16.77 3.98
CA LEU A 17 2.89 -16.80 3.04
C LEU A 17 4.19 -16.39 3.72
N LYS A 18 5.28 -17.10 3.43
CA LYS A 18 6.62 -16.82 3.97
C LYS A 18 7.39 -15.81 3.12
N GLN A 19 7.23 -15.85 1.80
CA GLN A 19 8.00 -15.01 0.87
C GLN A 19 7.37 -13.61 0.71
N ASN A 20 8.18 -12.56 0.83
CA ASN A 20 7.72 -11.18 0.70
C ASN A 20 7.09 -10.89 -0.66
N ALA A 21 7.67 -11.38 -1.76
CA ALA A 21 7.09 -11.26 -3.09
C ALA A 21 5.69 -11.90 -3.19
N ALA A 22 5.49 -13.05 -2.53
CA ALA A 22 4.19 -13.72 -2.50
C ALA A 22 3.17 -12.94 -1.65
N ARG A 23 3.59 -12.39 -0.50
CA ARG A 23 2.76 -11.49 0.33
C ARG A 23 2.31 -10.26 -0.46
N VAL A 24 3.22 -9.60 -1.18
CA VAL A 24 2.90 -8.45 -2.03
C VAL A 24 1.87 -8.82 -3.09
N ARG A 25 2.06 -9.94 -3.80
CA ARG A 25 1.08 -10.44 -4.78
C ARG A 25 -0.27 -10.74 -4.13
N TRP A 26 -0.28 -11.32 -2.93
CA TRP A 26 -1.50 -11.59 -2.19
C TRP A 26 -2.28 -10.32 -1.86
N PHE A 27 -1.61 -9.25 -1.38
CA PHE A 27 -2.27 -7.96 -1.13
C PHE A 27 -2.81 -7.32 -2.41
N LEU A 28 -2.07 -7.42 -3.51
CA LEU A 28 -2.52 -6.94 -4.80
C LEU A 28 -3.77 -7.69 -5.29
N MET A 29 -3.80 -9.02 -5.16
CA MET A 29 -4.93 -9.84 -5.60
C MET A 29 -6.18 -9.66 -4.70
N ASN A 30 -5.99 -9.49 -3.39
CA ASN A 30 -7.11 -9.42 -2.44
C ASN A 30 -7.68 -8.01 -2.28
N PHE A 31 -6.84 -6.97 -2.43
CA PHE A 31 -7.21 -5.59 -2.13
C PHE A 31 -6.86 -4.60 -3.25
N GLY A 32 -6.14 -5.03 -4.30
CA GLY A 32 -5.68 -4.12 -5.36
C GLY A 32 -4.58 -3.16 -4.92
N VAL A 33 -3.96 -3.39 -3.76
CA VAL A 33 -2.94 -2.50 -3.17
C VAL A 33 -1.59 -3.19 -3.13
N ARG A 34 -0.54 -2.47 -3.55
CA ARG A 34 0.84 -2.90 -3.39
C ARG A 34 1.41 -2.28 -2.10
N PRO A 35 1.66 -3.05 -1.04
CA PRO A 35 2.23 -2.52 0.20
C PRO A 35 3.65 -2.00 -0.04
N VAL A 36 4.02 -0.96 0.72
CA VAL A 36 5.36 -0.37 0.68
C VAL A 36 6.37 -1.39 1.19
N GLN A 37 7.53 -1.43 0.55
CA GLN A 37 8.66 -2.24 0.98
C GLN A 37 9.77 -1.33 1.47
N SER A 38 10.38 -1.70 2.59
CA SER A 38 11.60 -1.09 3.11
C SER A 38 12.80 -1.41 2.21
N ALA A 39 13.92 -0.72 2.44
CA ALA A 39 15.16 -0.95 1.69
C ALA A 39 15.72 -2.38 1.84
N ASP A 40 15.37 -3.07 2.93
CA ASP A 40 15.71 -4.47 3.20
C ASP A 40 14.77 -5.48 2.50
N GLY A 41 13.74 -5.00 1.80
CA GLY A 41 12.74 -5.84 1.14
C GLY A 41 11.63 -6.37 2.06
N SER A 42 11.59 -5.94 3.34
CA SER A 42 10.49 -6.23 4.25
C SER A 42 9.25 -5.38 3.92
N LEU A 43 8.06 -5.88 4.21
CA LEU A 43 6.82 -5.13 3.97
C LEU A 43 6.54 -4.20 5.16
N THR A 44 6.36 -2.91 4.87
CA THR A 44 5.94 -1.92 5.85
C THR A 44 4.43 -1.72 5.75
N LEU A 45 3.69 -2.27 6.72
CA LEU A 45 2.23 -2.16 6.79
C LEU A 45 1.80 -2.04 8.24
N THR A 46 0.83 -1.16 8.55
CA THR A 46 0.24 -1.07 9.89
C THR A 46 -1.03 -1.92 10.00
N TRP A 47 -1.35 -2.35 11.21
CA TRP A 47 -2.62 -3.04 11.49
C TRP A 47 -3.83 -2.18 11.10
N GLY A 48 -3.79 -0.88 11.37
CA GLY A 48 -4.86 0.04 10.97
C GLY A 48 -5.04 0.14 9.46
N ALA A 49 -3.95 0.15 8.67
CA ALA A 49 -4.05 0.10 7.22
C ALA A 49 -4.71 -1.20 6.73
N TYR A 50 -4.38 -2.34 7.36
CA TYR A 50 -5.00 -3.62 7.06
C TYR A 50 -6.50 -3.65 7.41
N GLU A 51 -6.88 -3.14 8.58
CA GLU A 51 -8.29 -3.04 9.01
C GLU A 51 -9.12 -2.19 8.03
N ILE A 52 -8.57 -1.09 7.54
CA ILE A 52 -9.22 -0.25 6.52
C ILE A 52 -9.39 -1.02 5.22
N MET A 53 -8.36 -1.75 4.76
CA MET A 53 -8.45 -2.60 3.56
C MET A 53 -9.54 -3.67 3.71
N GLN A 54 -9.67 -4.26 4.90
CA GLN A 54 -10.71 -5.24 5.21
C GLN A 54 -12.10 -4.62 5.20
N ALA A 55 -12.29 -3.45 5.83
CA ALA A 55 -13.56 -2.73 5.82
C ALA A 55 -13.99 -2.34 4.40
N ARG A 56 -13.04 -1.88 3.58
CA ARG A 56 -13.24 -1.58 2.15
C ARG A 56 -13.71 -2.81 1.38
N ARG A 57 -13.05 -3.96 1.59
CA ARG A 57 -13.40 -5.23 0.94
C ARG A 57 -14.79 -5.73 1.37
N ALA A 58 -15.18 -5.51 2.61
CA ALA A 58 -16.48 -5.90 3.15
C ALA A 58 -17.66 -5.02 2.68
N GLY A 59 -17.42 -4.01 1.82
CA GLY A 59 -18.45 -3.13 1.24
C GLY A 59 -18.52 -1.73 1.83
N GLY A 60 -17.58 -1.34 2.71
CA GLY A 60 -17.50 0.00 3.30
C GLY A 60 -16.48 0.89 2.60
N MET A 61 -16.95 1.68 1.63
CA MET A 61 -16.21 2.68 0.85
C MET A 61 -15.25 2.10 -0.21
N THR A 62 -15.59 2.36 -1.47
CA THR A 62 -14.67 2.40 -2.60
C THR A 62 -13.75 3.61 -2.46
N PRO A 63 -12.42 3.44 -2.43
CA PRO A 63 -11.56 4.55 -2.76
C PRO A 63 -11.49 4.56 -4.26
N THR A 64 -12.13 5.57 -4.83
CA THR A 64 -11.65 6.17 -6.04
C THR A 64 -10.13 6.27 -5.92
N HIS A 65 -9.45 5.80 -6.94
CA HIS A 65 -8.00 5.73 -7.04
C HIS A 65 -7.40 7.16 -7.16
N ASP A 66 -7.84 8.11 -6.33
CA ASP A 66 -7.55 9.54 -6.42
C ASP A 66 -6.73 10.05 -5.23
N ALA A 67 -6.43 9.23 -4.22
CA ALA A 67 -5.65 9.69 -3.06
C ALA A 67 -4.13 9.77 -3.29
N HIS A 68 -3.64 9.36 -4.47
CA HIS A 68 -2.25 9.59 -4.90
C HIS A 68 -2.13 10.34 -6.24
N ALA A 69 -3.23 10.84 -6.80
CA ALA A 69 -3.19 11.92 -7.77
C ALA A 69 -2.96 13.25 -7.04
N ALA A 70 -1.91 13.32 -6.19
CA ALA A 70 -1.30 14.59 -5.87
C ALA A 70 -0.89 15.18 -7.22
N ALA A 71 -1.61 16.22 -7.65
CA ALA A 71 -1.46 16.87 -8.93
C ALA A 71 0.02 17.02 -9.25
N ARG A 72 0.54 16.19 -10.16
CA ARG A 72 1.90 16.33 -10.66
C ARG A 72 1.97 17.75 -11.23
N PRO A 73 2.81 18.66 -10.69
CA PRO A 73 2.89 20.00 -11.23
C PRO A 73 3.27 19.89 -12.71
N LYS A 74 2.51 20.58 -13.57
CA LYS A 74 2.72 20.55 -15.01
C LYS A 74 4.12 21.11 -15.29
N LEU A 75 5.03 20.27 -15.76
CA LEU A 75 6.37 20.68 -16.18
C LEU A 75 6.23 21.70 -17.31
N VAL A 76 6.59 22.95 -17.03
CA VAL A 76 6.69 24.03 -18.03
C VAL A 76 8.11 24.09 -18.57
N ARG A 77 8.23 24.21 -19.90
CA ARG A 77 9.50 24.32 -20.59
C ARG A 77 10.11 25.69 -20.26
N VAL A 78 11.25 25.70 -19.56
CA VAL A 78 11.99 26.95 -19.31
C VAL A 78 12.63 27.39 -20.62
N GLY A 79 12.19 28.53 -21.15
CA GLY A 79 12.83 29.16 -22.30
C GLY A 79 14.24 29.63 -21.94
N ARG A 80 15.20 29.35 -22.82
CA ARG A 80 16.60 29.77 -22.69
C ARG A 80 16.66 31.29 -22.86
N ALA A 81 17.13 32.01 -21.84
CA ALA A 81 17.41 33.43 -21.97
C ALA A 81 18.60 33.64 -22.93
N ALA A 82 18.46 34.64 -23.80
CA ALA A 82 19.42 35.08 -24.80
C ALA A 82 20.57 35.88 -24.17
#